data_AF-W1XLZ8-F1
#
_entry.id   AF-W1XLZ8-F1
#
_cell.length_a   1.000
_cell.length_b   1.000
_cell.length_c   1.000
_cell.angle_alpha   90.00
_cell.angle_beta   90.00
_cell.angle_gamma   90.00
#
_symmetry.space_group_name_H-M   'P 1'
#
loop_
_entity.id
_entity.type
_entity.pdbx_description
1 polymer ?
#
loop_
_entity_poly.entity_id
_entity_poly.type
_entity_poly.pdbx_seq_one_letter_code
_entity_poly.pdbx_strand_id
1 'polypeptide(L)'
;SAGTAWYKLDTQAKDKKWTALAAFPGGPRDQATSAFIDGNLYVFGGIGKNSEGLTQVFNDVHKYNPKTNSWVKLMSHAPMGMAGHVTFVHNGKAYVTGGVNQNIFNGYFEDLNEAGKDS
;
A
#
# COMPACT_ATOMS: atom_id res chain seq x y z
N SER A 1 12.16 -0.59 -5.18
CA SER A 1 10.73 -0.22 -5.17
C SER A 1 10.38 0.53 -6.46
N ALA A 2 9.19 0.32 -7.04
CA ALA A 2 8.72 1.06 -8.23
C ALA A 2 8.14 2.46 -7.88
N GLY A 3 8.35 2.92 -6.65
CA GLY A 3 7.84 4.21 -6.19
C GLY A 3 6.32 4.21 -6.17
N THR A 4 5.71 5.18 -6.85
CA THR A 4 4.26 5.32 -7.01
C THR A 4 3.74 4.73 -8.32
N ALA A 5 4.59 4.13 -9.15
CA ALA A 5 4.21 3.66 -10.48
C ALA A 5 3.38 2.38 -10.42
N TRP A 6 2.33 2.33 -11.25
CA TRP A 6 1.49 1.17 -11.46
C TRP A 6 1.41 0.84 -12.94
N TYR A 7 1.31 -0.45 -13.26
CA TYR A 7 1.23 -0.93 -14.62
C TYR A 7 0.17 -2.02 -14.73
N LYS A 8 -0.46 -2.12 -15.89
CA LYS A 8 -1.27 -3.29 -16.28
C LYS A 8 -0.65 -3.99 -17.48
N LEU A 9 -0.96 -5.27 -17.62
CA LEU A 9 -0.60 -6.08 -18.77
C LEU A 9 -1.83 -6.89 -19.20
N ASP A 10 -2.17 -6.80 -20.48
CA ASP A 10 -3.15 -7.68 -21.10
C ASP A 10 -2.42 -8.99 -21.48
N THR A 11 -2.85 -10.10 -20.86
CA THR A 11 -2.22 -11.41 -21.06
C THR A 11 -2.74 -12.11 -22.31
N GLN A 12 -3.88 -11.69 -22.86
CA GLN A 12 -4.47 -12.21 -24.10
C GLN A 12 -3.91 -11.51 -25.34
N ALA A 13 -3.28 -10.34 -25.19
CA ALA A 13 -2.65 -9.63 -26.30
C ALA A 13 -1.54 -10.45 -26.97
N LYS A 14 -1.51 -10.40 -28.32
CA LYS A 14 -0.43 -10.99 -29.13
C LYS A 14 0.91 -10.34 -28.79
N ASP A 15 0.94 -9.01 -28.71
CA ASP A 15 2.08 -8.23 -28.27
C ASP A 15 1.86 -7.74 -26.83
N LYS A 16 2.55 -8.38 -25.88
CA LYS A 16 2.37 -8.13 -24.44
C LYS A 16 3.22 -6.94 -24.03
N LYS A 17 2.58 -5.91 -23.50
CA LYS A 17 3.25 -4.70 -23.01
C LYS A 17 2.71 -4.26 -21.67
N TRP A 18 3.61 -3.76 -20.83
CA TRP A 18 3.25 -3.03 -19.63
C TRP A 18 2.75 -1.64 -20.01
N THR A 19 1.54 -1.31 -19.61
CA THR A 19 0.94 0.01 -19.81
C THR A 19 0.89 0.74 -18.48
N ALA A 20 1.50 1.92 -18.41
CA ALA A 20 1.48 2.75 -17.21
C ALA A 20 0.04 3.17 -16.84
N LEU A 21 -0.23 3.21 -15.55
CA LEU A 21 -1.50 3.65 -14.95
C LEU A 21 -1.28 4.95 -14.17
N ALA A 22 -2.37 5.54 -13.67
CA ALA A 22 -2.27 6.67 -12.76
C ALA A 22 -1.39 6.34 -11.55
N ALA A 23 -0.51 7.29 -11.20
CA ALA A 23 0.38 7.15 -10.07
C ALA A 23 -0.41 7.00 -8.76
N PHE A 24 0.09 6.17 -7.86
CA PHE A 24 -0.49 5.98 -6.54
C PHE A 24 -0.34 7.24 -5.68
N PRO A 25 -1.42 7.80 -5.12
CA PRO A 25 -1.39 9.08 -4.42
C PRO A 25 -0.85 8.99 -2.98
N GLY A 26 -0.75 7.78 -2.42
CA GLY A 26 -0.37 7.55 -1.02
C GLY A 26 1.14 7.46 -0.76
N GLY A 27 1.98 7.85 -1.73
CA GLY A 27 3.44 7.71 -1.70
C GLY A 27 3.93 6.28 -1.93
N PRO A 28 5.24 6.06 -2.09
CA PRO A 28 5.81 4.72 -2.24
C PRO A 28 5.47 3.81 -1.05
N ARG A 29 5.12 2.56 -1.32
CA ARG A 29 4.80 1.55 -0.31
C ARG A 29 5.57 0.25 -0.55
N ASP A 30 6.33 -0.20 0.44
CA ASP A 30 6.89 -1.54 0.49
C ASP A 30 5.98 -2.47 1.32
N GLN A 31 5.91 -3.76 0.98
CA GLN A 31 5.09 -4.76 1.69
C GLN A 31 3.59 -4.44 1.81
N ALA A 32 3.06 -3.55 0.97
CA ALA A 32 1.62 -3.41 0.80
C ALA A 32 1.03 -4.67 0.16
N THR A 33 -0.25 -4.95 0.42
CA THR A 33 -1.00 -5.99 -0.30
C THR A 33 -2.08 -5.37 -1.16
N SER A 34 -2.67 -6.16 -2.07
CA SER A 34 -3.79 -5.69 -2.89
C SER A 34 -4.82 -6.79 -3.14
N ALA A 35 -6.05 -6.38 -3.42
CA ALA A 35 -7.16 -7.26 -3.77
C ALA A 35 -8.02 -6.65 -4.88
N PHE A 36 -8.46 -7.47 -5.83
CA PHE A 36 -9.40 -7.03 -6.87
C PHE A 36 -10.80 -7.52 -6.51
N ILE A 37 -11.73 -6.59 -6.27
CA ILE A 37 -13.09 -6.87 -5.79
C ILE A 37 -14.06 -5.96 -6.55
N ASP A 38 -15.12 -6.54 -7.10
CA ASP A 38 -16.21 -5.83 -7.80
C ASP A 38 -15.71 -4.79 -8.82
N GLY A 39 -14.73 -5.19 -9.63
CA GLY A 39 -14.19 -4.36 -10.72
C GLY A 39 -13.21 -3.26 -10.27
N ASN A 40 -12.85 -3.19 -9.00
CA ASN A 40 -11.90 -2.22 -8.46
C ASN A 40 -10.71 -2.92 -7.81
N LEU A 41 -9.54 -2.29 -7.88
CA LEU A 41 -8.34 -2.72 -7.16
C LEU A 41 -8.23 -1.95 -5.85
N TYR A 42 -8.02 -2.66 -4.75
CA TYR A 42 -7.79 -2.08 -3.43
C TYR A 42 -6.35 -2.35 -3.00
N VAL A 43 -5.69 -1.36 -2.40
CA VAL A 43 -4.34 -1.45 -1.85
C VAL A 43 -4.40 -1.16 -0.36
N PHE A 44 -3.75 -2.02 0.44
CA PHE A 44 -3.82 -2.00 1.90
C PHE A 44 -2.42 -1.74 2.48
N GLY A 45 -2.32 -0.66 3.27
CA GLY A 45 -1.15 -0.35 4.09
C GLY A 45 0.19 -0.33 3.35
N GLY A 46 1.17 -1.01 3.92
CA GLY A 46 2.57 -1.01 3.54
C GLY A 46 3.42 -0.09 4.41
N ILE A 47 4.72 -0.09 4.14
CA ILE A 47 5.74 0.73 4.77
C ILE A 47 6.06 1.89 3.83
N GLY A 48 6.08 3.11 4.35
CA GLY A 48 6.43 4.30 3.58
C GLY A 48 6.96 5.40 4.47
N LYS A 49 6.99 6.62 3.97
CA LYS A 49 7.39 7.80 4.74
C LYS A 49 6.18 8.58 5.25
N ASN A 50 6.21 8.97 6.52
CA ASN A 50 5.24 9.89 7.11
C ASN A 50 5.47 11.34 6.61
N SER A 51 4.67 12.29 7.09
CA SER A 51 4.79 13.71 6.72
C SER A 51 6.14 14.34 7.13
N GLU A 52 6.85 13.73 8.07
CA GLU A 52 8.16 14.17 8.58
C GLU A 52 9.33 13.44 7.90
N GLY A 53 9.06 12.53 6.94
CA GLY A 53 10.09 11.75 6.25
C GLY A 53 10.56 10.51 7.01
N LEU A 54 9.95 10.18 8.16
CA LEU A 54 10.27 8.98 8.94
C LEU A 54 9.58 7.75 8.37
N THR A 55 10.27 6.61 8.44
CA THR A 55 9.72 5.33 8.01
C THR A 55 8.60 4.90 8.96
N GLN A 56 7.42 4.58 8.43
CA GLN A 56 6.27 4.14 9.21
C GLN A 56 5.45 3.04 8.52
N VAL A 57 4.68 2.30 9.30
CA VAL A 57 3.61 1.41 8.83
C VAL A 57 2.31 2.19 8.62
N PHE A 58 1.63 1.93 7.50
CA PHE A 58 0.32 2.49 7.19
C PHE A 58 -0.82 1.51 7.48
N ASN A 59 -1.98 2.05 7.85
CA ASN A 59 -3.23 1.32 8.07
C ASN A 59 -4.37 1.78 7.14
N ASP A 60 -4.02 2.49 6.06
CA ASP A 60 -4.98 3.08 5.12
C ASP A 60 -5.33 2.15 3.95
N VAL A 61 -6.41 2.50 3.26
CA VAL A 61 -6.90 1.79 2.07
C VAL A 61 -7.07 2.76 0.93
N HIS A 62 -6.57 2.39 -0.24
CA HIS A 62 -6.77 3.11 -1.49
C HIS A 62 -7.53 2.24 -2.48
N LYS A 63 -8.43 2.85 -3.24
CA LYS A 63 -9.18 2.20 -4.32
C LYS A 63 -8.78 2.78 -5.66
N TYR A 64 -8.45 1.91 -6.61
CA TYR A 64 -8.25 2.22 -8.01
C TYR A 64 -9.42 1.72 -8.85
N ASN A 65 -9.96 2.63 -9.66
CA ASN A 65 -10.96 2.30 -10.67
C ASN A 65 -10.27 2.19 -12.04
N PRO A 66 -10.19 0.97 -12.64
CA PRO A 66 -9.53 0.76 -13.92
C PRO A 66 -10.29 1.37 -15.12
N LYS A 67 -11.59 1.65 -14.97
CA LYS A 67 -12.39 2.28 -16.04
C LYS A 67 -12.08 3.77 -16.19
N THR A 68 -11.80 4.45 -15.08
CA THR A 68 -11.50 5.88 -15.04
C THR A 68 -10.02 6.17 -14.89
N ASN A 69 -9.18 5.14 -14.71
CA ASN A 69 -7.76 5.24 -14.43
C ASN A 69 -7.48 6.23 -13.27
N SER A 70 -8.18 6.08 -12.15
CA SER A 70 -8.10 7.03 -11.03
C SER A 70 -8.06 6.33 -9.68
N TRP A 71 -7.31 6.93 -8.75
CA TRP A 71 -7.22 6.50 -7.36
C TRP A 71 -8.06 7.38 -6.45
N VAL A 72 -8.50 6.81 -5.33
CA VAL A 72 -9.07 7.53 -4.19
C VAL A 72 -8.62 6.88 -2.90
N LYS A 73 -8.19 7.69 -1.92
CA LYS A 73 -8.00 7.22 -0.55
C LYS A 73 -9.36 7.07 0.11
N LEU A 74 -9.67 5.90 0.64
CA LEU A 74 -10.93 5.68 1.34
C LEU A 74 -10.85 6.28 2.75
N MET A 75 -11.96 6.85 3.22
CA MET A 75 -12.12 7.23 4.63
C MET A 75 -12.36 5.95 5.45
N SER A 76 -11.30 5.20 5.66
CA SER A 76 -11.29 3.90 6.34
C SER A 76 -10.07 3.83 7.23
N HIS A 77 -10.26 3.33 8.45
CA HIS A 77 -9.21 3.16 9.44
C HIS A 77 -9.18 1.69 9.86
N ALA A 78 -8.19 0.95 9.37
CA ALA A 78 -7.97 -0.39 9.88
C ALA A 78 -7.54 -0.32 11.35
N PRO A 79 -7.99 -1.25 12.21
CA PRO A 79 -7.67 -1.22 13.64
C PRO A 79 -6.18 -1.48 13.92
N MET A 80 -5.43 -2.01 12.95
CA MET A 80 -4.00 -2.28 13.05
C MET A 80 -3.26 -1.77 11.80
N GLY A 81 -2.00 -1.38 11.99
CA GLY A 81 -1.06 -1.16 10.88
C GLY A 81 -0.80 -2.44 10.08
N MET A 82 -0.60 -2.28 8.78
CA MET A 82 -0.56 -3.41 7.84
C MET A 82 0.77 -3.41 7.07
N ALA A 83 1.78 -4.11 7.57
CA ALA A 83 3.06 -4.35 6.88
C ALA A 83 3.57 -5.77 7.19
N GLY A 84 3.91 -6.54 6.14
CA GLY A 84 4.16 -7.98 6.26
C GLY A 84 2.88 -8.82 6.45
N HIS A 85 1.72 -8.20 6.24
CA HIS A 85 0.41 -8.85 6.29
C HIS A 85 0.12 -9.60 4.98
N VAL A 86 -0.84 -10.52 5.04
CA VAL A 86 -1.44 -11.13 3.85
C VAL A 86 -2.88 -10.65 3.68
N THR A 87 -3.32 -10.57 2.42
CA THR A 87 -4.72 -10.26 2.07
C THR A 87 -5.25 -11.30 1.09
N PHE A 88 -6.46 -11.80 1.34
CA PHE A 88 -7.17 -12.69 0.42
C PHE A 88 -8.64 -12.30 0.29
N VAL A 89 -9.25 -12.65 -0.84
CA VAL A 89 -10.67 -12.37 -1.10
C VAL A 89 -11.49 -13.61 -0.77
N HIS A 90 -12.54 -13.45 0.04
CA HIS A 90 -13.52 -14.48 0.32
C HIS A 90 -14.91 -13.84 0.43
N ASN A 91 -15.89 -14.38 -0.30
CA ASN A 91 -17.28 -13.89 -0.36
C ASN A 91 -17.40 -12.37 -0.57
N GLY A 92 -16.66 -11.84 -1.55
CA GLY A 92 -16.67 -10.41 -1.89
C GLY A 92 -16.01 -9.47 -0.87
N LYS A 93 -15.27 -10.02 0.11
CA LYS A 93 -14.59 -9.24 1.14
C LYS A 93 -13.09 -9.53 1.14
N ALA A 94 -12.29 -8.50 1.40
CA ALA A 94 -10.87 -8.65 1.69
C ALA A 94 -10.70 -9.03 3.17
N TYR A 95 -10.01 -10.14 3.43
CA TYR A 95 -9.58 -10.57 4.75
C TYR A 95 -8.09 -10.29 4.90
N VAL A 96 -7.70 -9.72 6.04
CA VAL A 96 -6.32 -9.34 6.35
C VAL A 96 -5.89 -10.01 7.64
N THR A 97 -4.68 -10.61 7.65
CA THR A 97 -4.06 -11.16 8.86
C THR A 97 -2.53 -11.06 8.81
N GLY A 98 -1.89 -11.22 9.96
CA GLY A 98 -0.45 -11.08 10.13
C GLY A 98 0.02 -9.63 10.09
N GLY A 99 1.33 -9.48 9.90
CA GLY A 99 2.02 -8.19 9.91
C GLY A 99 2.59 -7.79 11.27
N VAL A 100 3.42 -6.76 11.25
CA VAL A 100 4.11 -6.23 12.43
C VAL A 100 3.21 -5.36 13.31
N ASN A 101 3.58 -5.19 14.58
CA ASN A 101 2.96 -4.17 15.42
C ASN A 101 3.44 -2.78 15.00
N GLN A 102 2.51 -1.88 14.68
CA GLN A 102 2.82 -0.54 14.17
C GLN A 102 3.63 0.33 15.16
N ASN A 103 3.31 0.26 16.46
CA ASN A 103 3.93 1.12 17.46
C ASN A 103 5.37 0.70 17.69
N ILE A 104 5.62 -0.61 17.78
CA ILE A 104 6.98 -1.16 17.94
C ILE A 104 7.82 -0.84 16.69
N PHE A 105 7.25 -1.04 15.50
CA PHE A 105 7.98 -0.78 14.25
C PHE A 105 8.29 0.70 14.06
N ASN A 106 7.30 1.59 14.23
CA ASN A 106 7.50 3.03 14.06
C ASN A 106 8.46 3.57 15.13
N GLY A 107 8.28 3.17 16.39
CA GLY A 107 9.15 3.58 17.50
C GLY A 107 10.62 3.26 17.25
N TYR A 108 10.93 2.10 16.67
CA TYR A 108 12.31 1.77 16.29
C TYR A 108 12.93 2.81 15.32
N PHE A 109 12.19 3.29 14.33
CA PHE A 109 12.69 4.29 13.38
C PHE A 109 12.70 5.70 13.96
N GLU A 110 11.81 6.00 14.91
CA GLU A 110 11.84 7.24 15.69
C GLU A 110 13.10 7.29 16.56
N ASP A 111 13.37 6.24 17.34
CA ASP A 111 14.55 6.12 18.20
C ASP A 111 15.86 6.23 17.39
N LEU A 112 15.96 5.55 16.24
CA LEU A 112 17.12 5.66 15.35
C LEU A 112 17.35 7.08 14.83
N ASN A 113 16.26 7.78 14.50
CA ASN A 113 16.34 9.15 14.00
C ASN A 113 16.73 10.13 15.12
N GLU A 114 16.31 9.89 16.36
CA GLU A 114 16.74 10.68 17.51
C GLU A 114 18.22 10.44 17.83
N ALA A 115 18.65 9.19 17.92
CA ALA A 115 20.05 8.86 18.19
C ALA A 115 21.02 9.43 17.13
N GLY A 116 20.59 9.53 15.88
CA GLY A 116 21.38 10.13 14.79
C GLY A 116 21.51 11.65 14.83
N LYS A 117 20.76 12.35 15.70
CA LYS A 117 20.87 13.81 15.88
C LYS A 117 21.89 14.21 16.95
N ASP A 118 22.28 13.27 17.81
CA ASP A 118 23.23 13.48 18.91
C ASP A 118 24.70 13.30 18.49
N SER A 119 24.95 12.95 17.22
CA SER A 119 26.29 12.80 16.59
C SER A 119 26.62 13.95 15.66
#